data_AF-A0A0H4VJG5-F1
#
_entry.id   AF-A0A0H4VJG5-F1
#
_cell.length_a   1.000
_cell.length_b   1.000
_cell.length_c   1.000
_cell.angle_alpha   90.00
_cell.angle_beta   90.00
_cell.angle_gamma   90.00
#
_symmetry.space_group_name_H-M   'P 1'
#
loop_
_entity.id
_entity.type
_entity.pdbx_description
1 polymer ?
#
loop_
_entity_poly.entity_id
_entity_poly.type
_entity_poly.pdbx_seq_one_letter_code
_entity_poly.pdbx_strand_id
1 'polypeptide(L)' 'MKIGTRAWHRAKLADLTPSGFQVATFDAPARGTPLYIRFAGLQMQHAEVCWGKDGMVGCRFLSELSSYVFEHIVGTVSAN' A
#
# COMPACT_ATOMS: atom_id res chain seq x y z
N MET A 1 19.27 -7.80 17.20
CA MET A 1 18.71 -7.51 15.86
C MET A 1 17.56 -6.53 16.05
N LYS A 2 17.73 -5.27 15.67
CA LYS A 2 16.72 -4.22 15.88
C LYS A 2 15.79 -4.22 14.66
N ILE A 3 14.68 -4.94 14.78
CA ILE A 3 13.61 -4.95 13.79
C ILE A 3 12.91 -3.60 13.93
N GLY A 4 12.75 -2.85 12.83
CA GLY A 4 12.32 -1.45 12.83
C GLY A 4 11.09 -1.20 13.70
N THR A 5 11.14 -0.19 14.56
CA THR A 5 10.12 0.10 15.59
C THR A 5 8.97 0.96 15.09
N ARG A 6 8.73 1.06 13.76
CA ARG A 6 7.60 1.86 13.27
C ARG A 6 6.31 1.09 13.51
N ALA A 7 5.43 1.68 14.31
CA ALA A 7 4.11 1.13 14.57
C ALA A 7 3.32 1.02 13.26
N TRP A 8 2.64 -0.11 13.08
CA TRP A 8 1.65 -0.26 12.01
C TRP A 8 0.51 0.72 12.25
N HIS A 9 0.21 1.53 11.24
CA HIS A 9 -0.92 2.43 11.25
C HIS A 9 -1.90 2.02 10.16
N ARG A 10 -3.19 2.21 10.42
CA ARG A 10 -4.22 2.06 9.38
C ARG A 10 -4.11 3.25 8.44
N ALA A 11 -4.21 2.99 7.14
CA ALA A 11 -4.20 4.03 6.13
C ALA A 11 -5.38 3.81 5.17
N LYS A 12 -5.88 4.90 4.59
CA LYS A 12 -6.91 4.83 3.54
C LYS A 12 -6.22 4.70 2.19
N LEU A 13 -6.56 3.62 1.50
CA LEU A 13 -6.16 3.33 0.14
C LEU A 13 -7.14 3.96 -0.86
N ALA A 14 -6.61 4.40 -1.99
CA ALA A 14 -7.36 4.85 -3.16
C ALA A 14 -6.69 4.32 -4.44
N ASP A 15 -7.44 4.27 -5.53
CA ASP A 15 -6.96 3.88 -6.87
C ASP A 15 -6.07 2.62 -6.87
N LEU A 16 -6.52 1.56 -6.16
CA LEU A 16 -5.83 0.28 -6.14
C LEU A 16 -5.90 -0.37 -7.53
N THR A 17 -4.74 -0.79 -8.04
CA THR A 17 -4.59 -1.58 -9.25
C THR A 17 -3.63 -2.74 -8.97
N PRO A 18 -3.48 -3.71 -9.89
CA PRO A 18 -2.47 -4.76 -9.74
C PRO A 18 -1.03 -4.24 -9.63
N SER A 19 -0.72 -3.08 -10.22
CA SER A 19 0.64 -2.53 -10.26
C SER A 19 0.93 -1.54 -9.14
N GLY A 20 -0.09 -0.99 -8.48
CA GLY A 20 0.12 0.01 -7.44
C GLY A 20 -1.14 0.52 -6.77
N PHE A 21 -0.99 1.58 -5.99
CA PHE A 21 -2.08 2.19 -5.24
C PHE A 21 -1.71 3.60 -4.82
N GLN A 22 -2.69 4.34 -4.32
CA GLN A 22 -2.48 5.61 -3.63
C GLN A 22 -2.85 5.46 -2.15
N VAL A 23 -2.14 6.19 -1.29
CA VAL A 23 -2.42 6.19 0.15
C VAL A 23 -2.30 7.59 0.74
N ALA A 24 -3.26 7.94 1.60
CA ALA A 24 -3.24 9.18 2.36
C ALA A 24 -2.19 9.08 3.48
N THR A 25 -1.33 10.09 3.60
CA THR A 25 -0.27 10.12 4.60
C THR A 25 0.08 11.55 5.02
N PHE A 26 0.34 11.73 6.32
CA PHE A 26 0.81 13.02 6.88
C PHE A 26 2.32 13.18 6.76
N ASP A 27 3.07 12.08 6.68
CA ASP A 27 4.54 12.09 6.73
C ASP A 27 5.19 12.38 5.37
N ALA A 28 4.40 12.42 4.28
CA ALA A 28 4.84 12.67 2.90
C ALA A 28 6.21 12.04 2.55
N PRO A 29 6.35 10.70 2.62
CA PRO A 29 7.62 10.02 2.41
C PRO A 29 8.22 10.34 1.05
N ALA A 30 9.55 10.45 0.99
CA ALA A 30 10.28 10.75 -0.24
C ALA A 30 10.09 9.65 -1.30
N ARG A 31 10.15 10.03 -2.58
CA ARG A 31 10.22 9.07 -3.69
C ARG A 31 11.38 8.08 -3.49
N GLY A 32 11.15 6.82 -3.79
CA GLY A 32 12.11 5.74 -3.55
C GLY A 32 12.01 5.12 -2.15
N THR A 33 11.18 5.68 -1.26
CA THR A 33 11.01 5.11 0.08
C THR A 33 10.31 3.74 -0.02
N PRO A 34 10.90 2.66 0.54
CA PRO A 34 10.24 1.37 0.60
C PRO A 34 9.09 1.41 1.61
N LEU A 35 7.97 0.82 1.23
CA LEU A 35 6.77 0.69 2.03
C LEU A 35 6.36 -0.77 2.14
N TYR A 36 5.81 -1.11 3.30
CA TYR A 36 5.19 -2.40 3.56
C TYR A 36 3.71 -2.16 3.81
N ILE A 37 2.87 -2.85 3.06
CA ILE A 37 1.41 -2.76 3.22
C ILE A 37 0.84 -4.15 3.47
N ARG A 38 -0.11 -4.23 4.40
CA ARG A 38 -0.80 -5.47 4.72
C ARG A 38 -2.29 -5.29 4.49
N PHE A 39 -2.83 -6.06 3.55
CA PHE A 39 -4.27 -6.17 3.37
C PHE A 39 -4.83 -7.21 4.34
N ALA A 40 -6.04 -7.00 4.85
CA ALA A 40 -6.68 -7.95 5.76
C ALA A 40 -6.83 -9.32 5.07
N GLY A 41 -6.46 -10.40 5.77
CA GLY A 41 -6.52 -11.76 5.22
C GLY A 41 -5.45 -12.10 4.17
N LEU A 42 -4.54 -11.18 3.85
CA LEU A 42 -3.53 -11.36 2.82
C LEU A 42 -2.10 -11.19 3.36
N GLN A 43 -1.14 -11.61 2.52
CA GLN A 43 0.27 -11.49 2.82
C GLN A 43 0.73 -10.02 2.74
N MET A 44 1.87 -9.75 3.38
CA MET A 44 2.49 -8.42 3.35
C MET A 44 3.08 -8.16 1.97
N GLN A 45 2.67 -7.05 1.37
CA GLN A 45 3.17 -6.61 0.07
C GLN A 45 4.22 -5.52 0.24
N HIS A 46 5.22 -5.54 -0.63
CA HIS A 46 6.27 -4.55 -0.69
C HIS A 46 5.95 -3.55 -1.80
N ALA A 47 6.10 -2.27 -1.51
CA ALA A 47 5.88 -1.19 -2.46
C ALA A 47 6.96 -0.11 -2.33
N GLU A 48 7.01 0.79 -3.30
CA GLU A 48 7.89 1.95 -3.30
C GLU A 48 7.09 3.22 -3.63
N VAL A 49 7.38 4.31 -2.93
CA VAL A 49 6.84 5.64 -3.24
C VAL A 49 7.35 6.11 -4.60
N CYS A 50 6.43 6.34 -5.53
CA CYS A 50 6.74 6.87 -6.86
C CYS A 50 6.60 8.39 -6.94
N TRP A 51 5.64 8.95 -6.21
CA TRP A 51 5.38 10.39 -6.13
C TRP A 51 4.62 10.74 -4.84
N GLY A 52 4.69 12.01 -4.42
CA GLY A 52 3.88 12.57 -3.35
C GLY A 52 3.30 13.91 -3.76
N LYS A 53 2.01 14.13 -3.48
CA LYS A 53 1.27 15.35 -3.80
C LYS A 53 0.07 15.50 -2.86
N ASP A 54 -0.10 16.69 -2.28
CA ASP A 54 -1.30 17.07 -1.50
C ASP A 54 -1.71 16.05 -0.40
N GLY A 55 -0.74 15.53 0.35
CA GLY A 55 -0.99 14.54 1.42
C GLY A 55 -1.32 13.13 0.92
N MET A 56 -1.21 12.90 -0.39
CA MET A 56 -1.31 11.59 -1.02
C MET A 56 0.06 11.17 -1.54
N VAL A 57 0.34 9.88 -1.46
CA VAL A 57 1.49 9.29 -2.15
C VAL A 57 1.01 8.17 -3.07
N GLY A 58 1.55 8.17 -4.28
CA GLY A 58 1.40 7.07 -5.21
C GLY A 58 2.51 6.06 -5.04
N CYS A 59 2.13 4.79 -4.94
CA CYS A 59 3.02 3.68 -4.67
C CYS A 59 2.93 2.64 -5.79
N ARG A 60 4.07 2.02 -6.12
CA ARG A 60 4.13 0.87 -7.02
C ARG A 60 4.50 -0.37 -6.21
N PHE A 61 3.82 -1.49 -6.45
CA PHE A 61 4.25 -2.76 -5.87
C PHE A 61 5.59 -3.20 -6.47
N LEU A 62 6.50 -3.73 -5.64
CA LEU A 62 7.75 -4.31 -6.13
C LEU A 62 7.50 -5.60 -6.93
N SER A 63 6.39 -6.29 -6.63
CA SER A 63 5.86 -7.39 -7.42
C SER A 63 4.37 -7.16 -7.60
N GLU A 64 3.91 -7.15 -8.85
CA GLU A 64 2.50 -6.92 -9.16
C GLU A 64 1.60 -7.90 -8.40
N LEU A 65 0.44 -7.41 -7.95
CA LEU A 65 -0.59 -8.27 -7.40
C LEU A 65 -1.08 -9.22 -8.50
N SER A 66 -1.22 -10.49 -8.17
CA SER A 66 -1.95 -11.39 -9.05
C SER A 66 -3.41 -10.94 -9.16
N SER A 67 -4.03 -11.20 -10.31
CA SER A 67 -5.45 -10.91 -10.52
C SER A 67 -6.32 -11.51 -9.40
N TYR A 68 -6.04 -12.73 -8.97
CA TYR A 68 -6.74 -13.38 -7.86
C TYR A 68 -6.67 -12.60 -6.55
N VAL A 69 -5.47 -12.10 -6.18
CA VAL A 69 -5.30 -11.31 -4.95
C VAL A 69 -6.02 -9.98 -5.08
N PHE A 70 -5.90 -9.31 -6.23
CA PHE A 70 -6.60 -8.06 -6.49
C PHE A 70 -8.12 -8.20 -6.37
N GLU A 71 -8.72 -9.18 -7.06
CA GLU A 71 -10.16 -9.46 -7.00
C GLU A 71 -10.62 -9.78 -5.57
N HIS A 72 -9.82 -10.51 -4.80
CA HIS A 72 -10.11 -10.79 -3.40
C HIS A 72 -10.12 -9.50 -2.54
N ILE A 73 -9.17 -8.60 -2.74
CA ILE A 73 -9.13 -7.30 -2.04
C ILE A 73 -10.37 -6.48 -2.39
N VAL A 74 -10.69 -6.32 -3.68
CA VAL A 74 -11.82 -5.49 -4.11
C VAL A 74 -13.16 -6.11 -3.67
N GLY A 75 -13.29 -7.44 -3.72
CA GLY A 75 -14.47 -8.16 -3.27
C GLY A 75 -14.72 -8.04 -1.76
N THR A 76 -13.67 -8.00 -0.94
CA THR A 76 -13.80 -7.79 0.52
C THR A 76 -14.16 -6.36 0.89
N VAL A 77 -13.73 -5.36 0.11
CA VAL A 77 -14.03 -3.94 0.38
C VAL A 77 -15.51 -3.59 0.09
N SER A 78 -16.17 -4.30 -0.84
CA SER A 78 -17.60 -4.05 -1.13
C SER A 78 -18.57 -4.71 -0.14
N ALA A 79 -18.10 -5.59 0.74
CA ALA A 79 -18.94 -6.41 1.60
C ALA A 79 -19.16 -5.83 3.01
N ASN A 80 -18.80 -4.57 3.27
CA ASN A 80 -18.90 -3.98 4.62
C ASN A 80 -19.39 -2.53 4.62
#